data_AF-Q82BX3-F1
#
_entry.id   AF-Q82BX3-F1
#
_cell.length_a   1.000
_cell.length_b   1.000
_cell.length_c   1.000
_cell.angle_alpha   90.00
_cell.angle_beta   90.00
_cell.angle_gamma   90.00
#
_symmetry.space_group_name_H-M   'P 1'
#
loop_
_entity.id
_entity.type
_entity.pdbx_description
1 polymer ?
#
loop_
_entity_poly.entity_id
_entity_poly.type
_entity_poly.pdbx_seq_one_letter_code
_entity_poly.pdbx_strand_id
1 'polypeptide(L)'
;MTRDLTITEVRLTPILVADPPLLNTQGVHQPYTPRLIVEVVTADGLTGVGETYGDGKYLELARPFADKVIGRQVSDLNGLFTVADEVAVDQARVDHQVDVGGLRGVQTADKLRLSVVSGFEVACLDALGKSLGLPVHALLGGRVRDAVEYSAYLFYKWAGHPEGVACEKDDWGAAVDPAGVVEQARKFTERYGFTSFKLKGGVFPPEEEIAAVRALAEAFPGQPLRLDPNGAWSVRTSLKVAEELGDVLEYLEDPALGTPAMAEVAAGTSVPLATNMCVTTFAEIKEAFTRDAVQVVLSDHHYWGGLRNTRELAAVCRTFGVGVSMHSNTHLGISLAAMTHVASTVPNLHHACDSHYPWQSEDVLTERLTFEGGKLAVSDAPGLGVELDRDRLEFLHRRWLDDDGSLRDRDDAAAMRVADPGWVTPAVPRWYGAAGCGLRAEGLPVARGRWFLGAVDPGAGGPVPGGQRTPCPGARGPTEPAARPRPPGPAGASAPSAPRDGTGVTGAAPRGVWCTLAWIRTTPGSAP
;
A
#
# COMPACT_ATOMS: atom_id res chain seq x y z
N MET A 1 27.96 -32.35 2.54
CA MET A 1 28.29 -31.54 1.36
C MET A 1 27.79 -30.14 1.62
N THR A 2 28.64 -29.13 1.46
CA THR A 2 28.21 -27.73 1.53
C THR A 2 27.29 -27.48 0.35
N ARG A 3 26.05 -27.03 0.59
CA ARG A 3 25.11 -26.66 -0.47
C ARG A 3 25.66 -25.49 -1.27
N ASP A 4 25.51 -25.51 -2.59
CA ASP A 4 25.88 -24.39 -3.45
C ASP A 4 24.66 -23.47 -3.60
N LEU A 5 24.64 -22.40 -2.82
CA LEU A 5 23.54 -21.45 -2.76
C LEU A 5 23.75 -20.25 -3.70
N THR A 6 24.59 -20.42 -4.72
CA THR A 6 24.76 -19.44 -5.78
C THR A 6 23.47 -19.35 -6.59
N ILE A 7 22.96 -18.14 -6.80
CA ILE A 7 21.80 -17.86 -7.63
C ILE A 7 22.15 -18.15 -9.09
N THR A 8 21.46 -19.10 -9.71
CA THR A 8 21.67 -19.48 -11.12
C THR A 8 20.54 -19.04 -12.03
N GLU A 9 19.35 -18.83 -11.47
CA GLU A 9 18.17 -18.40 -12.21
C GLU A 9 17.29 -17.52 -11.31
N VAL A 10 16.67 -16.52 -11.92
CA VAL A 10 15.60 -15.72 -11.30
C VAL A 10 14.39 -15.79 -12.23
N ARG A 11 13.21 -16.08 -11.66
CA ARG A 11 11.94 -16.03 -12.39
C ARG A 11 11.11 -14.87 -11.87
N LEU A 12 10.66 -14.04 -12.81
CA LEU A 12 9.80 -12.89 -12.53
C LEU A 12 8.46 -13.13 -13.21
N THR A 13 7.44 -13.45 -12.41
CA THR A 13 6.10 -13.79 -12.91
C THR A 13 5.11 -12.72 -12.45
N PRO A 14 4.81 -11.71 -13.30
CA PRO A 14 3.75 -10.75 -13.01
C PRO A 14 2.37 -11.42 -13.12
N ILE A 15 1.46 -11.08 -12.23
CA ILE A 15 0.12 -11.67 -12.15
C ILE A 15 -0.94 -10.58 -11.94
N LEU A 16 -2.17 -10.87 -12.36
CA LEU A 16 -3.34 -10.07 -12.00
C LEU A 16 -4.20 -10.85 -11.00
N VAL A 17 -4.41 -10.26 -9.82
CA VAL A 17 -5.19 -10.83 -8.72
C VAL A 17 -6.51 -10.08 -8.58
N ALA A 18 -7.62 -10.79 -8.42
CA ALA A 18 -8.94 -10.18 -8.26
C ALA A 18 -9.03 -9.29 -7.01
N ASP A 19 -9.62 -8.11 -7.15
CA ASP A 19 -9.82 -7.18 -6.03
C ASP A 19 -11.27 -6.64 -6.01
N PRO A 20 -11.92 -6.55 -4.84
CA PRO A 20 -13.24 -5.93 -4.73
C PRO A 20 -13.19 -4.43 -5.03
N PRO A 21 -14.34 -3.77 -5.32
CA PRO A 21 -14.41 -2.33 -5.58
C PRO A 21 -14.32 -1.53 -4.26
N LEU A 22 -13.16 -1.58 -3.62
CA LEU A 22 -12.85 -0.89 -2.36
C LEU A 22 -12.56 0.59 -2.64
N LEU A 23 -13.24 1.48 -1.93
CA LEU A 23 -13.12 2.94 -2.09
C LEU A 23 -12.02 3.49 -1.19
N ASN A 24 -11.31 4.49 -1.71
CA ASN A 24 -10.34 5.28 -0.96
C ASN A 24 -10.30 6.73 -1.50
N THR A 25 -9.43 7.58 -0.95
CA THR A 25 -9.34 8.98 -1.39
C THR A 25 -8.93 9.20 -2.85
N GLN A 26 -8.38 8.17 -3.52
CA GLN A 26 -7.93 8.20 -4.92
C GLN A 26 -8.90 7.57 -5.91
N GLY A 27 -10.00 6.98 -5.42
CA GLY A 27 -11.02 6.40 -6.27
C GLY A 27 -11.51 5.06 -5.74
N VAL A 28 -11.54 4.07 -6.61
CA VAL A 28 -11.98 2.71 -6.29
C VAL A 28 -10.96 1.73 -6.84
N HIS A 29 -10.68 0.65 -6.12
CA HIS A 29 -9.79 -0.39 -6.62
C HIS A 29 -10.31 -0.94 -7.96
N GLN A 30 -9.39 -1.22 -8.88
CA GLN A 30 -9.67 -1.92 -10.14
C GLN A 30 -10.09 -3.38 -9.89
N PRO A 31 -10.76 -4.04 -10.85
CA PRO A 31 -11.18 -5.44 -10.69
C PRO A 31 -10.04 -6.42 -10.51
N TYR A 32 -8.84 -6.05 -10.95
CA TYR A 32 -7.63 -6.80 -10.69
C TYR A 32 -6.48 -5.85 -10.32
N THR A 33 -5.61 -6.30 -9.43
CA THR A 33 -4.38 -5.62 -9.03
C THR A 33 -3.16 -6.40 -9.50
N PRO A 34 -2.09 -5.72 -9.95
CA PRO A 34 -0.87 -6.37 -10.37
C PRO A 34 0.06 -6.71 -9.20
N ARG A 35 0.54 -7.96 -9.16
CA ARG A 35 1.60 -8.42 -8.24
C ARG A 35 2.74 -9.06 -9.01
N LEU A 36 3.96 -9.05 -8.45
CA LEU A 36 5.12 -9.71 -9.02
C LEU A 36 5.60 -10.82 -8.08
N ILE A 37 5.56 -12.06 -8.56
CA ILE A 37 6.18 -13.18 -7.88
C ILE A 37 7.64 -13.28 -8.32
N VAL A 38 8.54 -13.29 -7.35
CA VAL A 38 9.99 -13.42 -7.53
C VAL A 38 10.40 -14.80 -7.04
N GLU A 39 10.96 -15.61 -7.93
CA GLU A 39 11.61 -16.87 -7.56
C GLU A 39 13.11 -16.78 -7.76
N VAL A 40 13.88 -17.13 -6.74
CA VAL A 40 15.34 -17.25 -6.81
C VAL A 40 15.71 -18.72 -6.76
N VAL A 41 16.38 -19.22 -7.79
CA VAL A 41 16.79 -20.62 -7.91
C VAL A 41 18.30 -20.73 -7.75
N THR A 42 18.75 -21.59 -6.84
CA THR A 42 20.16 -21.83 -6.56
C THR A 42 20.75 -22.96 -7.41
N ALA A 43 22.09 -23.03 -7.47
CA ALA A 43 22.82 -24.06 -8.20
C ALA A 43 22.54 -25.50 -7.72
N ASP A 44 22.14 -25.67 -6.45
CA ASP A 44 21.70 -26.95 -5.91
C ASP A 44 20.20 -27.24 -6.11
N GLY A 45 19.49 -26.40 -6.86
CA GLY A 45 18.09 -26.58 -7.27
C GLY A 45 17.05 -26.13 -6.24
N LEU A 46 17.47 -25.41 -5.19
CA LEU A 46 16.55 -24.86 -4.20
C LEU A 46 15.89 -23.59 -4.75
N THR A 47 14.57 -23.45 -4.54
CA THR A 47 13.83 -22.25 -4.90
C THR A 47 13.32 -21.52 -3.66
N GLY A 48 13.69 -20.25 -3.56
CA GLY A 48 13.06 -19.30 -2.63
C GLY A 48 12.06 -18.41 -3.36
N VAL A 49 10.99 -18.01 -2.66
CA VAL A 49 9.93 -17.17 -3.23
C VAL A 49 9.75 -15.86 -2.47
N GLY A 50 9.42 -14.80 -3.20
CA GLY A 50 9.07 -13.49 -2.68
C GLY A 50 7.98 -12.84 -3.52
N GLU A 51 7.39 -11.78 -2.99
CA GLU A 51 6.29 -11.05 -3.64
C GLU A 51 6.52 -9.55 -3.49
N THR A 52 6.24 -8.79 -4.55
CA THR A 52 6.27 -7.32 -4.53
C THR A 52 5.21 -6.77 -5.50
N TYR A 53 5.20 -5.45 -5.71
CA TYR A 53 4.27 -4.80 -6.64
C TYR A 53 4.49 -5.28 -8.07
N GLY A 54 3.38 -5.48 -8.79
CA GLY A 54 3.38 -5.94 -10.18
C GLY A 54 3.34 -4.83 -11.21
N ASP A 55 3.20 -3.56 -10.80
CA ASP A 55 3.10 -2.45 -11.73
C ASP A 55 4.28 -2.43 -12.70
N GLY A 56 4.06 -2.00 -13.94
CA GLY A 56 5.06 -2.01 -15.01
C GLY A 56 6.37 -1.34 -14.58
N LYS A 57 6.31 -0.25 -13.80
CA LYS A 57 7.49 0.43 -13.25
C LYS A 57 8.36 -0.43 -12.33
N TYR A 58 7.77 -1.36 -11.57
CA TYR A 58 8.54 -2.28 -10.71
C TYR A 58 9.05 -3.47 -11.52
N LEU A 59 8.24 -4.01 -12.43
CA LEU A 59 8.65 -5.11 -13.29
C LEU A 59 9.83 -4.74 -14.19
N GLU A 60 9.78 -3.57 -14.83
CA GLU A 60 10.87 -3.06 -15.68
C GLU A 60 12.15 -2.82 -14.88
N LEU A 61 12.04 -2.45 -13.59
CA LEU A 61 13.19 -2.31 -12.71
C LEU A 61 13.72 -3.67 -12.22
N ALA A 62 12.83 -4.63 -11.99
CA ALA A 62 13.18 -5.97 -11.51
C ALA A 62 13.94 -6.80 -12.56
N ARG A 63 13.70 -6.61 -13.86
CA ARG A 63 14.39 -7.34 -14.94
C ARG A 63 15.92 -7.15 -14.93
N PRO A 64 16.48 -5.94 -15.06
CA PRO A 64 17.94 -5.75 -14.99
C PRO A 64 18.51 -6.05 -13.60
N PHE A 65 17.70 -5.93 -12.53
CA PHE A 65 18.09 -6.36 -11.19
C PHE A 65 18.30 -7.88 -11.13
N ALA A 66 17.37 -8.66 -11.71
CA ALA A 66 17.46 -10.12 -11.80
C ALA A 66 18.74 -10.58 -12.50
N ASP A 67 19.11 -9.97 -13.63
CA ASP A 67 20.33 -10.32 -14.36
C ASP A 67 21.61 -10.08 -13.52
N LYS A 68 21.61 -9.02 -12.71
CA LYS A 68 22.77 -8.63 -11.90
C LYS A 68 22.94 -9.44 -10.61
N VAL A 69 21.90 -10.14 -10.15
CA VAL A 69 22.00 -11.01 -8.97
C VAL A 69 22.41 -12.44 -9.29
N ILE A 70 22.32 -12.86 -10.56
CA ILE A 70 22.85 -14.16 -11.00
C ILE A 70 24.35 -14.24 -10.70
N GLY A 71 24.78 -15.37 -10.13
CA GLY A 71 26.17 -15.61 -9.70
C GLY A 71 26.48 -15.13 -8.28
N ARG A 72 25.54 -14.45 -7.60
CA ARG A 72 25.68 -14.08 -6.18
C ARG A 72 25.15 -15.20 -5.28
N GLN A 73 25.55 -15.17 -4.01
CA GLN A 73 25.01 -16.08 -3.00
C GLN A 73 23.67 -15.55 -2.47
N VAL A 74 22.70 -16.42 -2.17
CA VAL A 74 21.46 -16.00 -1.48
C VAL A 74 21.71 -15.40 -0.08
N SER A 75 22.89 -15.60 0.49
CA SER A 75 23.32 -14.97 1.74
C SER A 75 23.90 -13.56 1.55
N ASP A 76 24.15 -13.11 0.31
CA ASP A 76 24.63 -11.76 -0.02
C ASP A 76 23.49 -10.72 0.04
N LEU A 77 22.79 -10.66 1.17
CA LEU A 77 21.63 -9.78 1.34
C LEU A 77 22.02 -8.29 1.31
N ASN A 78 23.21 -7.94 1.80
CA ASN A 78 23.72 -6.57 1.71
C ASN A 78 24.07 -6.19 0.26
N GLY A 79 24.60 -7.14 -0.51
CA GLY A 79 24.93 -6.92 -1.92
C GLY A 79 23.71 -6.60 -2.79
N LEU A 80 22.51 -7.00 -2.39
CA LEU A 80 21.26 -6.63 -3.07
C LEU A 80 21.09 -5.10 -3.17
N PHE A 81 21.44 -4.36 -2.11
CA PHE A 81 21.36 -2.90 -2.11
C PHE A 81 22.42 -2.27 -3.01
N THR A 82 23.64 -2.82 -3.02
CA THR A 82 24.69 -2.38 -3.96
C THR A 82 24.29 -2.62 -5.42
N VAL A 83 23.64 -3.76 -5.71
CA VAL A 83 23.11 -4.03 -7.05
C VAL A 83 22.00 -3.04 -7.41
N ALA A 84 21.13 -2.69 -6.47
CA ALA A 84 20.04 -1.75 -6.70
C ALA A 84 20.54 -0.35 -7.13
N ASP A 85 21.64 0.11 -6.54
CA ASP A 85 22.28 1.38 -6.88
C ASP A 85 22.84 1.42 -8.32
N GLU A 86 23.23 0.25 -8.86
CA GLU A 86 23.69 0.12 -10.24
C GLU A 86 22.55 0.05 -11.26
N VAL A 87 21.31 -0.16 -10.82
CA VAL A 87 20.15 -0.22 -11.71
C VAL A 87 19.62 1.20 -11.91
N ALA A 88 19.58 1.63 -13.17
CA ALA A 88 19.03 2.91 -13.56
C ALA A 88 17.50 2.90 -13.38
N VAL A 89 16.98 3.96 -12.75
CA VAL A 89 15.54 4.20 -12.65
C VAL A 89 15.17 5.27 -13.68
N ASP A 90 14.19 4.95 -14.52
CA ASP A 90 13.60 5.91 -15.46
C ASP A 90 12.99 7.09 -14.69
N GLN A 91 13.55 8.29 -14.90
CA GLN A 91 13.13 9.50 -14.20
C GLN A 91 11.68 9.91 -14.53
N ALA A 92 11.14 9.47 -15.68
CA ALA A 92 9.73 9.72 -16.01
C ALA A 92 8.75 8.98 -15.10
N ARG A 93 9.24 8.01 -14.31
CA ARG A 93 8.45 7.18 -13.38
C ARG A 93 8.60 7.63 -11.92
N VAL A 94 9.40 8.67 -11.69
CA VAL A 94 9.58 9.30 -10.38
C VAL A 94 8.56 10.42 -10.26
N ASP A 95 7.83 10.43 -9.15
CA ASP A 95 6.99 11.57 -8.81
C ASP A 95 7.72 12.47 -7.80
N HIS A 96 7.58 13.77 -7.98
CA HIS A 96 8.11 14.80 -7.08
C HIS A 96 7.00 15.48 -6.26
N GLN A 97 5.73 15.24 -6.61
CA GLN A 97 4.59 15.64 -5.82
C GLN A 97 4.23 14.51 -4.85
N VAL A 98 3.57 14.87 -3.75
CA VAL A 98 2.85 13.87 -2.95
C VAL A 98 1.61 13.49 -3.76
N ASP A 99 1.83 12.73 -4.82
CA ASP A 99 0.75 11.99 -5.44
C ASP A 99 0.37 10.89 -4.46
N VAL A 100 -0.89 10.91 -4.07
CA VAL A 100 -1.53 9.89 -3.26
C VAL A 100 -1.66 8.59 -4.06
N GLY A 101 -1.22 8.57 -5.33
CA GLY A 101 -0.87 7.41 -6.12
C GLY A 101 -0.10 6.36 -5.32
N GLY A 102 -0.73 5.21 -5.11
CA GLY A 102 -0.20 4.09 -4.32
C GLY A 102 -0.30 4.22 -2.80
N LEU A 103 -0.86 5.34 -2.30
CA LEU A 103 -1.17 5.64 -0.89
C LEU A 103 0.01 5.50 0.08
N ARG A 104 1.24 5.78 -0.38
CA ARG A 104 2.50 5.56 0.36
C ARG A 104 3.47 6.74 0.27
N GLY A 105 2.94 7.95 0.16
CA GLY A 105 3.71 9.18 0.00
C GLY A 105 4.43 9.29 -1.35
N VAL A 106 5.37 10.23 -1.46
CA VAL A 106 6.08 10.56 -2.72
C VAL A 106 6.81 9.33 -3.27
N GLN A 107 6.62 9.00 -4.54
CA GLN A 107 7.29 7.89 -5.22
C GLN A 107 8.66 8.30 -5.79
N THR A 108 9.71 8.18 -4.97
CA THR A 108 11.09 8.43 -5.41
C THR A 108 11.73 7.21 -6.07
N ALA A 109 12.80 7.44 -6.85
CA ALA A 109 13.59 6.35 -7.45
C ALA A 109 14.09 5.33 -6.41
N ASP A 110 14.50 5.81 -5.23
CA ASP A 110 14.99 4.95 -4.16
C ASP A 110 13.87 4.08 -3.56
N LYS A 111 12.64 4.59 -3.44
CA LYS A 111 11.49 3.79 -3.01
C LYS A 111 11.14 2.69 -4.02
N LEU A 112 11.24 2.98 -5.31
CA LEU A 112 11.06 1.96 -6.36
C LEU A 112 12.13 0.85 -6.23
N ARG A 113 13.40 1.22 -6.03
CA ARG A 113 14.50 0.27 -5.81
C ARG A 113 14.28 -0.58 -4.58
N LEU A 114 13.95 0.02 -3.43
CA LEU A 114 13.68 -0.71 -2.19
C LEU A 114 12.56 -1.73 -2.38
N SER A 115 11.54 -1.40 -3.17
CA SER A 115 10.43 -2.30 -3.43
C SER A 115 10.82 -3.53 -4.24
N VAL A 116 11.69 -3.36 -5.23
CA VAL A 116 12.29 -4.47 -5.96
C VAL A 116 13.19 -5.28 -5.02
N VAL A 117 14.09 -4.64 -4.29
CA VAL A 117 15.00 -5.31 -3.35
C VAL A 117 14.23 -6.18 -2.34
N SER A 118 13.09 -5.70 -1.83
CA SER A 118 12.26 -6.46 -0.89
C SER A 118 11.85 -7.83 -1.43
N GLY A 119 11.33 -7.90 -2.67
CA GLY A 119 10.89 -9.17 -3.25
C GLY A 119 12.03 -10.18 -3.39
N PHE A 120 13.23 -9.70 -3.74
CA PHE A 120 14.42 -10.54 -3.85
C PHE A 120 15.02 -10.92 -2.48
N GLU A 121 15.00 -10.02 -1.50
CA GLU A 121 15.48 -10.29 -0.13
C GLU A 121 14.61 -11.37 0.53
N VAL A 122 13.29 -11.29 0.39
CA VAL A 122 12.36 -12.31 0.87
C VAL A 122 12.64 -13.67 0.20
N ALA A 123 12.79 -13.69 -1.13
CA ALA A 123 13.13 -14.93 -1.86
C ALA A 123 14.49 -15.52 -1.43
N CYS A 124 15.50 -14.67 -1.21
CA CYS A 124 16.82 -15.10 -0.73
C CYS A 124 16.75 -15.66 0.70
N LEU A 125 15.98 -15.01 1.60
CA LEU A 125 15.76 -15.48 2.97
C LEU A 125 14.97 -16.80 3.01
N ASP A 126 14.00 -16.98 2.12
CA ASP A 126 13.26 -18.23 1.97
C ASP A 126 14.19 -19.37 1.54
N ALA A 127 14.98 -19.17 0.49
CA ALA A 127 15.98 -20.14 0.04
C ALA A 127 17.02 -20.43 1.14
N LEU A 128 17.53 -19.40 1.82
CA LEU A 128 18.49 -19.58 2.90
C LEU A 128 17.89 -20.37 4.07
N GLY A 129 16.65 -20.08 4.45
CA GLY A 129 15.94 -20.78 5.53
C GLY A 129 15.71 -22.25 5.19
N LYS A 130 15.24 -22.54 3.97
CA LYS A 130 15.07 -23.91 3.47
C LYS A 130 16.41 -24.67 3.42
N SER A 131 17.50 -23.99 3.08
CA SER A 131 18.85 -24.59 3.06
C SER A 131 19.34 -24.97 4.44
N LEU A 132 19.08 -24.12 5.43
CA LEU A 132 19.50 -24.30 6.82
C LEU A 132 18.52 -25.15 7.64
N GLY A 133 17.32 -25.44 7.12
CA GLY A 133 16.27 -26.08 7.90
C GLY A 133 15.69 -25.17 8.98
N LEU A 134 15.70 -23.85 8.77
CA LEU A 134 15.26 -22.84 9.72
C LEU A 134 14.14 -21.96 9.15
N PRO A 135 13.14 -21.56 9.95
CA PRO A 135 12.15 -20.59 9.54
C PRO A 135 12.78 -19.20 9.36
N VAL A 136 12.21 -18.36 8.49
CA VAL A 136 12.72 -17.00 8.22
C VAL A 136 12.83 -16.17 9.49
N HIS A 137 11.88 -16.25 10.43
CA HIS A 137 11.98 -15.52 11.70
C HIS A 137 13.26 -15.87 12.49
N ALA A 138 13.79 -17.10 12.38
CA ALA A 138 15.03 -17.49 13.05
C ALA A 138 16.26 -16.82 12.43
N LEU A 139 16.27 -16.63 11.10
CA LEU A 139 17.29 -15.84 10.39
C LEU A 139 17.24 -14.35 10.78
N LEU A 140 16.07 -13.91 11.21
CA LEU A 140 15.80 -12.57 11.71
C LEU A 140 15.98 -12.46 13.24
N GLY A 141 16.64 -13.42 13.89
CA GLY A 141 16.97 -13.34 15.32
C GLY A 141 15.95 -13.99 16.26
N GLY A 142 14.95 -14.70 15.72
CA GLY A 142 13.97 -15.47 16.49
C GLY A 142 12.66 -14.72 16.72
N ARG A 143 11.55 -15.47 16.78
CA ARG A 143 10.24 -14.92 17.14
C ARG A 143 10.16 -14.65 18.64
N VAL A 144 9.42 -13.61 19.00
CA VAL A 144 9.11 -13.23 20.38
C VAL A 144 7.62 -13.40 20.70
N ARG A 145 6.85 -13.93 19.75
CA ARG A 145 5.43 -14.31 19.85
C ARG A 145 5.15 -15.45 18.88
N ASP A 146 4.24 -16.36 19.25
CA ASP A 146 3.89 -17.53 18.43
C ASP A 146 2.80 -17.25 17.39
N ALA A 147 2.10 -16.12 17.52
CA ALA A 147 1.11 -15.67 16.55
C ALA A 147 1.18 -14.14 16.41
N VAL A 148 0.86 -13.64 15.22
CA VAL A 148 0.78 -12.21 14.90
C VAL A 148 -0.68 -11.81 14.78
N GLU A 149 -1.06 -10.75 15.46
CA GLU A 149 -2.41 -10.20 15.41
C GLU A 149 -2.57 -9.27 14.21
N TYR A 150 -3.71 -9.38 13.55
CA TYR A 150 -4.08 -8.59 12.39
C TYR A 150 -5.40 -7.86 12.63
N SER A 151 -5.61 -6.72 11.98
CA SER A 151 -6.86 -5.96 12.07
C SER A 151 -7.79 -6.28 10.91
N ALA A 152 -9.10 -6.22 11.17
CA ALA A 152 -10.10 -6.11 10.13
C ALA A 152 -9.93 -4.78 9.39
N TYR A 153 -9.40 -4.83 8.17
CA TYR A 153 -9.20 -3.66 7.33
C TYR A 153 -10.47 -3.36 6.54
N LEU A 154 -11.29 -2.48 7.10
CA LEU A 154 -12.59 -2.09 6.60
C LEU A 154 -12.48 -0.98 5.54
N PHE A 155 -13.37 -1.03 4.56
CA PHE A 155 -13.45 -0.07 3.47
C PHE A 155 -14.90 0.28 3.19
N TYR A 156 -15.14 1.54 2.83
CA TYR A 156 -16.30 1.83 2.00
C TYR A 156 -16.16 1.06 0.68
N LYS A 157 -17.23 0.43 0.19
CA LYS A 157 -17.18 -0.37 -1.05
C LYS A 157 -18.49 -0.36 -1.80
N TRP A 158 -18.41 -0.49 -3.11
CA TRP A 158 -19.58 -0.82 -3.94
C TRP A 158 -19.97 -2.30 -3.77
N ALA A 159 -21.21 -2.63 -4.15
CA ALA A 159 -21.69 -4.02 -4.11
C ALA A 159 -20.94 -4.93 -5.10
N GLY A 160 -20.39 -4.36 -6.17
CA GLY A 160 -19.61 -5.01 -7.20
C GLY A 160 -19.08 -3.97 -8.18
N HIS A 161 -18.17 -4.38 -9.06
CA HIS A 161 -17.70 -3.53 -10.15
C HIS A 161 -18.85 -3.19 -11.12
N PRO A 162 -18.76 -2.08 -11.88
CA PRO A 162 -19.78 -1.68 -12.85
C PRO A 162 -20.14 -2.79 -13.85
N GLU A 163 -21.39 -2.80 -14.34
CA GLU A 163 -21.87 -3.79 -15.31
C GLU A 163 -20.98 -3.82 -16.57
N GLY A 164 -20.63 -5.03 -17.01
CA GLY A 164 -19.76 -5.24 -18.17
C GLY A 164 -18.26 -5.24 -17.86
N VAL A 165 -17.85 -4.91 -16.63
CA VAL A 165 -16.45 -5.06 -16.19
C VAL A 165 -16.18 -6.51 -15.79
N ALA A 166 -15.19 -7.14 -16.43
CA ALA A 166 -14.74 -8.48 -16.05
C ALA A 166 -14.16 -8.43 -14.64
N CYS A 167 -14.71 -9.23 -13.72
CA CYS A 167 -14.29 -9.30 -12.33
C CYS A 167 -14.74 -10.61 -11.69
N GLU A 168 -14.05 -10.99 -10.61
CA GLU A 168 -14.56 -12.02 -9.70
C GLU A 168 -15.62 -11.41 -8.77
N LYS A 169 -16.64 -12.20 -8.43
CA LYS A 169 -17.69 -11.74 -7.51
C LYS A 169 -17.27 -11.94 -6.06
N ASP A 170 -17.55 -10.95 -5.24
CA ASP A 170 -17.42 -11.03 -3.79
C ASP A 170 -18.79 -11.17 -3.09
N ASP A 171 -18.79 -11.59 -1.83
CA ASP A 171 -20.00 -11.74 -1.00
C ASP A 171 -20.01 -10.77 0.20
N TRP A 172 -19.17 -9.73 0.15
CA TRP A 172 -19.09 -8.72 1.19
C TRP A 172 -20.28 -7.76 1.14
N GLY A 173 -20.86 -7.53 -0.04
CA GLY A 173 -21.96 -6.57 -0.24
C GLY A 173 -21.46 -5.12 -0.22
N ALA A 174 -22.35 -4.14 -0.34
CA ALA A 174 -21.97 -2.73 -0.28
C ALA A 174 -21.75 -2.26 1.17
N ALA A 175 -20.82 -1.32 1.35
CA ALA A 175 -20.64 -0.56 2.58
C ALA A 175 -20.47 0.91 2.19
N VAL A 176 -21.55 1.69 2.24
CA VAL A 176 -21.57 3.10 1.82
C VAL A 176 -22.15 4.03 2.89
N ASP A 177 -22.34 3.50 4.09
CA ASP A 177 -22.87 4.18 5.28
C ASP A 177 -22.39 3.46 6.56
N PRO A 178 -22.62 4.02 7.76
CA PRO A 178 -22.22 3.41 9.03
C PRO A 178 -22.74 1.97 9.24
N ALA A 179 -23.97 1.68 8.81
CA ALA A 179 -24.57 0.35 9.01
C ALA A 179 -23.87 -0.71 8.16
N GLY A 180 -23.54 -0.39 6.91
CA GLY A 180 -22.77 -1.26 6.02
C GLY A 180 -21.34 -1.49 6.53
N VAL A 181 -20.69 -0.47 7.10
CA VAL A 181 -19.36 -0.62 7.71
C VAL A 181 -19.40 -1.54 8.94
N VAL A 182 -20.41 -1.40 9.81
CA VAL A 182 -20.59 -2.30 10.96
C VAL A 182 -20.88 -3.73 10.51
N GLU A 183 -21.71 -3.92 9.48
CA GLU A 183 -22.01 -5.25 8.95
C GLU A 183 -20.76 -5.91 8.33
N GLN A 184 -19.95 -5.13 7.63
CA GLN A 184 -18.65 -5.58 7.14
C GLN A 184 -17.76 -6.03 8.32
N ALA A 185 -17.65 -5.24 9.39
CA ALA A 185 -16.89 -5.60 10.58
C ALA A 185 -17.40 -6.89 11.27
N ARG A 186 -18.72 -7.13 11.29
CA ARG A 186 -19.31 -8.39 11.77
C ARG A 186 -18.86 -9.57 10.92
N LYS A 187 -18.92 -9.47 9.59
CA LYS A 187 -18.41 -10.52 8.69
C LYS A 187 -16.92 -10.82 8.91
N PHE A 188 -16.10 -9.79 9.10
CA PHE A 188 -14.67 -9.97 9.44
C PHE A 188 -14.51 -10.73 10.78
N THR A 189 -15.28 -10.36 11.79
CA THR A 189 -15.27 -11.00 13.11
C THR A 189 -15.74 -12.46 13.02
N GLU A 190 -16.84 -12.73 12.32
CA GLU A 190 -17.43 -14.06 12.19
C GLU A 190 -16.54 -15.02 11.37
N ARG A 191 -15.93 -14.54 10.28
CA ARG A 191 -15.11 -15.36 9.38
C ARG A 191 -13.71 -15.63 9.91
N TYR A 192 -13.12 -14.66 10.61
CA TYR A 192 -11.68 -14.68 10.92
C TYR A 192 -11.37 -14.41 12.40
N GLY A 193 -12.34 -13.98 13.19
CA GLY A 193 -12.17 -13.68 14.61
C GLY A 193 -11.47 -12.37 14.93
N PHE A 194 -11.43 -11.40 13.99
CA PHE A 194 -10.78 -10.11 14.21
C PHE A 194 -11.38 -9.32 15.38
N THR A 195 -10.51 -8.66 16.14
CA THR A 195 -10.91 -7.84 17.31
C THR A 195 -10.34 -6.42 17.26
N SER A 196 -9.52 -6.07 16.27
CA SER A 196 -9.06 -4.70 16.00
C SER A 196 -9.55 -4.28 14.62
N PHE A 197 -10.01 -3.03 14.47
CA PHE A 197 -10.64 -2.56 13.23
C PHE A 197 -9.98 -1.27 12.73
N LYS A 198 -9.70 -1.23 11.43
CA LYS A 198 -9.22 -0.03 10.74
C LYS A 198 -10.19 0.31 9.62
N LEU A 199 -10.73 1.53 9.61
CA LEU A 199 -11.54 2.04 8.52
C LEU A 199 -10.69 2.88 7.57
N LYS A 200 -10.64 2.49 6.29
CA LYS A 200 -10.22 3.36 5.20
C LYS A 200 -11.23 4.47 5.01
N GLY A 201 -10.82 5.71 5.27
CA GLY A 201 -11.59 6.93 5.09
C GLY A 201 -11.12 7.75 3.89
N GLY A 202 -11.36 9.05 3.94
CA GLY A 202 -11.06 9.98 2.86
C GLY A 202 -12.00 9.83 1.65
N VAL A 203 -13.10 9.09 1.81
CA VAL A 203 -14.09 8.80 0.77
C VAL A 203 -15.29 9.73 0.91
N PHE A 204 -15.82 9.84 2.13
CA PHE A 204 -17.00 10.63 2.48
C PHE A 204 -16.62 11.84 3.34
N PRO A 205 -17.53 12.84 3.48
CA PRO A 205 -17.31 13.95 4.41
C PRO A 205 -16.92 13.44 5.82
N PRO A 206 -16.02 14.16 6.54
CA PRO A 206 -15.53 13.72 7.85
C PRO A 206 -16.64 13.38 8.84
N GLU A 207 -17.77 14.09 8.80
CA GLU A 207 -18.93 13.83 9.67
C GLU A 207 -19.55 12.43 9.44
N GLU A 208 -19.53 11.93 8.21
CA GLU A 208 -20.04 10.60 7.87
C GLU A 208 -19.06 9.50 8.30
N GLU A 209 -17.76 9.77 8.19
CA GLU A 209 -16.71 8.84 8.63
C GLU A 209 -16.62 8.79 10.17
N ILE A 210 -16.81 9.92 10.86
CA ILE A 210 -17.00 9.99 12.32
C ILE A 210 -18.20 9.12 12.72
N ALA A 211 -19.34 9.26 12.04
CA ALA A 211 -20.52 8.46 12.34
C ALA A 211 -20.28 6.96 12.16
N ALA A 212 -19.51 6.56 11.15
CA ALA A 212 -19.13 5.16 10.94
C ALA A 212 -18.23 4.62 12.07
N VAL A 213 -17.21 5.38 12.50
CA VAL A 213 -16.35 4.98 13.62
C VAL A 213 -17.14 4.91 14.93
N ARG A 214 -18.05 5.86 15.19
CA ARG A 214 -18.91 5.82 16.37
C ARG A 214 -19.84 4.60 16.37
N ALA A 215 -20.41 4.24 15.22
CA ALA A 215 -21.22 3.03 15.07
C ALA A 215 -20.40 1.75 15.30
N LEU A 216 -19.15 1.71 14.84
CA LEU A 216 -18.21 0.62 15.16
C LEU A 216 -17.94 0.54 16.66
N ALA A 217 -17.69 1.67 17.33
CA ALA A 217 -17.44 1.71 18.78
C ALA A 217 -18.63 1.21 19.60
N GLU A 218 -19.87 1.52 19.16
CA GLU A 218 -21.09 1.02 19.78
C GLU A 218 -21.27 -0.49 19.57
N ALA A 219 -21.03 -0.97 18.34
CA ALA A 219 -21.19 -2.38 17.99
C ALA A 219 -20.09 -3.28 18.59
N PHE A 220 -18.89 -2.76 18.80
CA PHE A 220 -17.70 -3.47 19.27
C PHE A 220 -17.05 -2.73 20.46
N PRO A 221 -17.73 -2.63 21.61
CA PRO A 221 -17.27 -1.80 22.72
C PRO A 221 -15.91 -2.28 23.27
N GLY A 222 -14.99 -1.32 23.43
CA GLY A 222 -13.65 -1.55 23.98
C GLY A 222 -12.64 -2.16 23.00
N GLN A 223 -13.03 -2.40 21.74
CA GLN A 223 -12.11 -2.89 20.72
C GLN A 223 -11.30 -1.75 20.09
N PRO A 224 -10.03 -1.97 19.71
CA PRO A 224 -9.22 -0.93 19.07
C PRO A 224 -9.80 -0.49 17.72
N LEU A 225 -9.97 0.81 17.55
CA LEU A 225 -10.47 1.43 16.30
C LEU A 225 -9.45 2.40 15.72
N ARG A 226 -9.29 2.38 14.40
CA ARG A 226 -8.39 3.26 13.66
C ARG A 226 -9.13 3.85 12.46
N LEU A 227 -8.79 5.09 12.09
CA LEU A 227 -9.31 5.76 10.92
C LEU A 227 -8.14 6.31 10.10
N ASP A 228 -8.17 6.07 8.79
CA ASP A 228 -7.12 6.47 7.85
C ASP A 228 -7.71 7.15 6.60
N PRO A 229 -7.75 8.48 6.52
CA PRO A 229 -8.20 9.23 5.34
C PRO A 229 -7.08 9.54 4.34
N ASN A 230 -5.88 9.00 4.51
CA ASN A 230 -4.72 9.19 3.62
C ASN A 230 -4.45 10.66 3.23
N GLY A 231 -4.42 11.55 4.22
CA GLY A 231 -4.07 12.96 4.08
C GLY A 231 -5.18 13.84 3.51
N ALA A 232 -6.41 13.33 3.38
CA ALA A 232 -7.51 14.04 2.73
C ALA A 232 -8.06 15.24 3.52
N TRP A 233 -7.62 15.49 4.74
CA TRP A 233 -8.14 16.60 5.56
C TRP A 233 -7.10 17.71 5.78
N SER A 234 -7.60 18.94 5.90
CA SER A 234 -6.78 20.04 6.44
C SER A 234 -6.50 19.80 7.92
N VAL A 235 -5.43 20.41 8.46
CA VAL A 235 -5.11 20.36 9.90
C VAL A 235 -6.34 20.67 10.77
N ARG A 236 -7.12 21.69 10.41
CA ARG A 236 -8.32 22.08 11.15
C ARG A 236 -9.38 20.98 11.19
N THR A 237 -9.62 20.34 10.05
CA THR A 237 -10.56 19.22 9.96
C THR A 237 -10.03 18.02 10.75
N SER A 238 -8.74 17.71 10.65
CA SER A 238 -8.09 16.64 11.40
C SER A 238 -8.24 16.83 12.91
N LEU A 239 -8.04 18.04 13.42
CA LEU A 239 -8.21 18.36 14.83
C LEU A 239 -9.67 18.21 15.30
N LYS A 240 -10.64 18.63 14.48
CA LYS A 240 -12.07 18.39 14.77
C LYS A 240 -12.37 16.89 14.85
N VAL A 241 -11.89 16.09 13.91
CA VAL A 241 -12.11 14.63 13.91
C VAL A 241 -11.45 14.00 15.14
N ALA A 242 -10.24 14.42 15.48
CA ALA A 242 -9.54 13.93 16.66
C ALA A 242 -10.24 14.30 17.97
N GLU A 243 -10.83 15.49 18.07
CA GLU A 243 -11.69 15.89 19.20
C GLU A 243 -12.95 15.01 19.28
N GLU A 244 -13.62 14.77 18.16
CA GLU A 244 -14.86 13.99 18.10
C GLU A 244 -14.68 12.48 18.21
N LEU A 245 -13.47 11.94 18.10
CA LEU A 245 -13.20 10.50 18.16
C LEU A 245 -12.11 10.10 19.17
N GLY A 246 -11.54 11.04 19.91
CA GLY A 246 -10.37 10.80 20.75
C GLY A 246 -10.60 9.87 21.94
N ASP A 247 -11.85 9.61 22.30
CA ASP A 247 -12.25 8.64 23.33
C ASP A 247 -12.43 7.21 22.79
N VAL A 248 -12.45 7.01 21.47
CA VAL A 248 -12.68 5.70 20.84
C VAL A 248 -11.54 5.21 19.95
N LEU A 249 -10.70 6.12 19.44
CA LEU A 249 -9.59 5.73 18.56
C LEU A 249 -8.37 5.23 19.35
N GLU A 250 -7.77 4.15 18.84
CA GLU A 250 -6.43 3.71 19.22
C GLU A 250 -5.37 4.68 18.68
N TYR A 251 -5.51 5.06 17.40
CA TYR A 251 -4.74 6.12 16.76
C TYR A 251 -5.48 6.67 15.54
N LEU A 252 -5.07 7.85 15.10
CA LEU A 252 -5.53 8.48 13.85
C LEU A 252 -4.40 8.45 12.83
N GLU A 253 -4.60 7.77 11.71
CA GLU A 253 -3.55 7.54 10.72
C GLU A 253 -3.63 8.56 9.60
N ASP A 254 -2.50 9.19 9.25
CA ASP A 254 -2.36 10.18 8.17
C ASP A 254 -3.58 11.12 8.00
N PRO A 255 -4.07 11.82 9.04
CA PRO A 255 -5.22 12.69 8.88
C PRO A 255 -4.93 13.92 8.03
N ALA A 256 -3.67 14.33 7.89
CA ALA A 256 -3.23 15.46 7.09
C ALA A 256 -1.96 15.11 6.30
N LEU A 257 -1.73 15.80 5.18
CA LEU A 257 -0.65 15.44 4.27
C LEU A 257 0.72 16.02 4.69
N GLY A 258 1.70 15.14 4.85
CA GLY A 258 3.10 15.49 5.03
C GLY A 258 3.50 15.88 6.46
N THR A 259 4.79 15.74 6.76
CA THR A 259 5.36 15.97 8.09
C THR A 259 4.98 17.31 8.72
N PRO A 260 4.95 18.45 7.99
CA PRO A 260 4.58 19.71 8.62
C PRO A 260 3.15 19.76 9.14
N ALA A 261 2.18 19.29 8.36
CA ALA A 261 0.78 19.29 8.77
C ALA A 261 0.52 18.26 9.87
N MET A 262 1.14 17.07 9.77
CA MET A 262 1.08 16.04 10.80
C MET A 262 1.59 16.55 12.16
N ALA A 263 2.72 17.27 12.19
CA ALA A 263 3.23 17.89 13.40
C ALA A 263 2.29 18.95 14.00
N GLU A 264 1.61 19.74 13.16
CA GLU A 264 0.61 20.71 13.63
C GLU A 264 -0.62 20.01 14.23
N VAL A 265 -1.09 18.91 13.63
CA VAL A 265 -2.17 18.09 14.18
C VAL A 265 -1.75 17.44 15.50
N ALA A 266 -0.57 16.79 15.54
CA ALA A 266 -0.06 16.11 16.72
C ALA A 266 0.05 17.05 17.93
N ALA A 267 0.50 18.29 17.70
CA ALA A 267 0.59 19.30 18.76
C ALA A 267 -0.79 19.76 19.31
N GLY A 268 -1.87 19.54 18.56
CA GLY A 268 -3.22 19.99 18.91
C GLY A 268 -4.16 18.90 19.44
N THR A 269 -3.71 17.65 19.56
CA THR A 269 -4.54 16.53 20.04
C THR A 269 -3.75 15.59 20.95
N SER A 270 -4.46 14.81 21.77
CA SER A 270 -3.87 13.70 22.53
C SER A 270 -3.99 12.35 21.83
N VAL A 271 -4.71 12.27 20.71
CA VAL A 271 -4.84 11.04 19.91
C VAL A 271 -3.50 10.78 19.22
N PRO A 272 -2.87 9.59 19.41
CA PRO A 272 -1.64 9.27 18.72
C PRO A 272 -1.81 9.33 17.20
N LEU A 273 -0.85 9.93 16.50
CA LEU A 273 -0.85 9.92 15.03
C LEU A 273 -0.01 8.76 14.50
N ALA A 274 -0.56 8.06 13.51
CA ALA A 274 0.13 7.01 12.78
C ALA A 274 0.42 7.44 11.34
N THR A 275 1.43 6.85 10.69
CA THR A 275 1.71 7.14 9.28
C THR A 275 2.22 5.94 8.50
N ASN A 276 1.79 5.86 7.24
CA ASN A 276 2.44 5.13 6.17
C ASN A 276 2.71 6.03 4.95
N MET A 277 2.64 7.36 5.11
CA MET A 277 2.80 8.34 4.03
C MET A 277 3.97 9.30 4.24
N CYS A 278 4.07 9.96 5.41
CA CYS A 278 5.11 10.96 5.66
C CYS A 278 6.43 10.35 6.17
N VAL A 279 6.40 9.10 6.65
CA VAL A 279 7.58 8.30 7.00
C VAL A 279 7.48 6.93 6.35
N THR A 280 8.20 6.75 5.25
CA THR A 280 8.22 5.52 4.43
C THR A 280 9.64 5.09 4.05
N THR A 281 10.65 5.88 4.42
CA THR A 281 12.07 5.62 4.25
C THR A 281 12.87 6.14 5.45
N PHE A 282 14.10 5.66 5.64
CA PHE A 282 14.96 6.12 6.74
C PHE A 282 15.30 7.61 6.67
N ALA A 283 15.36 8.20 5.47
CA ALA A 283 15.69 9.61 5.30
C ALA A 283 14.59 10.54 5.87
N GLU A 284 13.34 10.10 5.83
CA GLU A 284 12.17 10.86 6.29
C GLU A 284 12.05 10.88 7.83
N ILE A 285 12.65 9.90 8.51
CA ILE A 285 12.59 9.73 9.97
C ILE A 285 13.08 10.98 10.72
N LYS A 286 14.21 11.55 10.30
CA LYS A 286 14.84 12.65 11.02
C LYS A 286 13.90 13.84 11.16
N GLU A 287 13.24 14.24 10.08
CA GLU A 287 12.31 15.37 10.13
C GLU A 287 11.09 15.03 10.97
N ALA A 288 10.44 13.89 10.72
CA ALA A 288 9.21 13.54 11.40
C ALA A 288 9.38 13.37 12.91
N PHE A 289 10.44 12.68 13.34
CA PHE A 289 10.62 12.37 14.76
C PHE A 289 11.10 13.58 15.55
N THR A 290 11.96 14.44 14.98
CA THR A 290 12.42 15.66 15.67
C THR A 290 11.34 16.74 15.80
N ARG A 291 10.26 16.62 15.01
CA ARG A 291 9.09 17.49 15.06
C ARG A 291 7.89 16.88 15.79
N ASP A 292 8.06 15.68 16.36
CA ASP A 292 6.98 14.91 17.01
C ASP A 292 5.74 14.75 16.10
N ALA A 293 5.98 14.57 14.80
CA ALA A 293 4.91 14.54 13.80
C ALA A 293 4.05 13.27 13.88
N VAL A 294 4.61 12.18 14.41
CA VAL A 294 3.99 10.86 14.45
C VAL A 294 4.41 10.11 15.71
N GLN A 295 3.48 9.34 16.27
CA GLN A 295 3.68 8.50 17.45
C GLN A 295 3.67 7.01 17.10
N VAL A 296 3.21 6.64 15.90
CA VAL A 296 3.26 5.27 15.37
C VAL A 296 3.71 5.29 13.91
N VAL A 297 4.70 4.47 13.55
CA VAL A 297 5.05 4.23 12.14
C VAL A 297 4.52 2.86 11.71
N LEU A 298 3.79 2.83 10.59
CA LEU A 298 3.39 1.59 9.98
C LEU A 298 4.52 1.08 9.08
N SER A 299 5.17 0.01 9.54
CA SER A 299 6.17 -0.70 8.75
C SER A 299 5.53 -1.42 7.55
N ASP A 300 6.28 -1.62 6.47
CA ASP A 300 5.84 -2.44 5.34
C ASP A 300 7.08 -2.89 4.56
N HIS A 301 7.45 -4.15 4.73
CA HIS A 301 8.68 -4.67 4.12
C HIS A 301 8.74 -4.43 2.60
N HIS A 302 7.58 -4.42 1.92
CA HIS A 302 7.48 -4.23 0.47
C HIS A 302 8.04 -2.90 -0.03
N TYR A 303 8.17 -1.86 0.79
CA TYR A 303 8.78 -0.59 0.35
C TYR A 303 9.90 -0.10 1.29
N TRP A 304 10.04 -0.68 2.48
CA TRP A 304 11.18 -0.42 3.36
C TRP A 304 12.46 -1.15 2.92
N GLY A 305 12.36 -2.07 1.96
CA GLY A 305 13.51 -2.82 1.44
C GLY A 305 13.73 -4.16 2.12
N GLY A 306 12.65 -4.87 2.46
CA GLY A 306 12.71 -6.22 3.00
C GLY A 306 12.59 -6.33 4.52
N LEU A 307 12.73 -7.56 5.01
CA LEU A 307 12.45 -7.93 6.39
C LEU A 307 13.52 -7.40 7.35
N ARG A 308 14.79 -7.37 6.93
CA ARG A 308 15.88 -6.82 7.75
C ARG A 308 15.72 -5.32 7.99
N ASN A 309 15.45 -4.53 6.94
CA ASN A 309 15.20 -3.08 7.09
C ASN A 309 13.97 -2.79 7.96
N THR A 310 12.95 -3.64 7.90
CA THR A 310 11.78 -3.54 8.80
C THR A 310 12.18 -3.70 10.28
N ARG A 311 13.15 -4.58 10.60
CA ARG A 311 13.69 -4.70 11.97
C ARG A 311 14.57 -3.51 12.37
N GLU A 312 15.33 -2.97 11.43
CA GLU A 312 16.13 -1.76 11.64
C GLU A 312 15.24 -0.56 11.94
N LEU A 313 14.17 -0.37 11.16
CA LEU A 313 13.13 0.61 11.45
C LEU A 313 12.58 0.42 12.87
N ALA A 314 12.21 -0.80 13.25
CA ALA A 314 11.69 -1.05 14.58
C ALA A 314 12.71 -0.72 15.69
N ALA A 315 14.01 -0.87 15.44
CA ALA A 315 15.05 -0.45 16.38
C ALA A 315 15.18 1.07 16.47
N VAL A 316 15.07 1.78 15.35
CA VAL A 316 15.05 3.25 15.32
C VAL A 316 13.81 3.77 16.05
N CYS A 317 12.61 3.26 15.76
CA CYS A 317 11.38 3.66 16.44
C CYS A 317 11.50 3.49 17.96
N ARG A 318 12.01 2.35 18.45
CA ARG A 318 12.28 2.15 19.88
C ARG A 318 13.23 3.19 20.48
N THR A 319 14.24 3.62 19.72
CA THR A 319 15.22 4.62 20.18
C THR A 319 14.58 5.99 20.38
N PHE A 320 13.57 6.33 19.57
CA PHE A 320 12.85 7.60 19.64
C PHE A 320 11.55 7.52 20.45
N GLY A 321 11.19 6.36 21.00
CA GLY A 321 9.92 6.17 21.71
C GLY A 321 8.69 6.16 20.80
N VAL A 322 8.87 5.92 19.50
CA VAL A 322 7.80 5.83 18.50
C VAL A 322 7.32 4.38 18.41
N GLY A 323 6.00 4.19 18.39
CA GLY A 323 5.36 2.88 18.20
C GLY A 323 5.55 2.33 16.79
N VAL A 324 5.35 1.02 16.64
CA VAL A 324 5.39 0.35 15.34
C VAL A 324 4.09 -0.41 15.15
N SER A 325 3.50 -0.27 13.97
CA SER A 325 2.44 -1.13 13.43
C SER A 325 2.90 -1.64 12.06
N MET A 326 1.99 -2.21 11.26
CA MET A 326 2.32 -2.70 9.92
C MET A 326 1.24 -2.31 8.93
N HIS A 327 1.64 -1.62 7.86
CA HIS A 327 0.79 -1.29 6.72
C HIS A 327 0.67 -2.50 5.78
N SER A 328 -0.41 -2.52 5.02
CA SER A 328 -0.67 -3.54 4.00
C SER A 328 -1.32 -2.92 2.77
N ASN A 329 -1.15 -3.61 1.65
CA ASN A 329 -1.78 -3.37 0.37
C ASN A 329 -2.35 -4.70 -0.16
N THR A 330 -3.08 -4.70 -1.26
CA THR A 330 -3.51 -5.96 -1.91
C THR A 330 -2.31 -6.87 -2.15
N HIS A 331 -2.32 -8.04 -1.51
CA HIS A 331 -1.20 -8.99 -1.48
C HIS A 331 -1.69 -10.43 -1.32
N LEU A 332 -0.82 -11.40 -1.62
CA LEU A 332 -1.12 -12.83 -1.53
C LEU A 332 -0.47 -13.50 -0.31
N GLY A 333 -0.49 -14.84 -0.27
CA GLY A 333 -0.02 -15.63 0.85
C GLY A 333 1.49 -15.56 1.08
N ILE A 334 2.29 -15.30 0.03
CA ILE A 334 3.75 -15.11 0.14
C ILE A 334 4.04 -13.88 0.99
N SER A 335 3.43 -12.74 0.66
CA SER A 335 3.56 -11.51 1.45
C SER A 335 3.04 -11.69 2.87
N LEU A 336 1.90 -12.36 3.05
CA LEU A 336 1.33 -12.60 4.38
C LEU A 336 2.28 -13.43 5.27
N ALA A 337 2.91 -14.47 4.71
CA ALA A 337 3.94 -15.24 5.41
C ALA A 337 5.14 -14.37 5.79
N ALA A 338 5.67 -13.58 4.85
CA ALA A 338 6.81 -12.70 5.08
C ALA A 338 6.51 -11.64 6.17
N MET A 339 5.34 -11.00 6.09
CA MET A 339 4.82 -10.07 7.10
C MET A 339 4.75 -10.73 8.47
N THR A 340 4.20 -11.95 8.55
CA THR A 340 4.06 -12.70 9.82
C THR A 340 5.44 -13.03 10.42
N HIS A 341 6.38 -13.51 9.60
CA HIS A 341 7.74 -13.81 10.05
C HIS A 341 8.41 -12.57 10.64
N VAL A 342 8.43 -11.44 9.93
CA VAL A 342 9.11 -10.24 10.44
C VAL A 342 8.39 -9.63 11.64
N ALA A 343 7.05 -9.54 11.61
CA ALA A 343 6.24 -9.06 12.72
C ALA A 343 6.50 -9.86 14.00
N SER A 344 6.67 -11.18 13.86
CA SER A 344 6.97 -12.06 15.00
C SER A 344 8.29 -11.73 15.70
N THR A 345 9.23 -11.03 15.05
CA THR A 345 10.56 -10.70 15.61
C THR A 345 10.65 -9.34 16.29
N VAL A 346 9.56 -8.54 16.27
CA VAL A 346 9.53 -7.18 16.82
C VAL A 346 8.93 -7.20 18.23
N PRO A 347 9.69 -7.02 19.32
CA PRO A 347 9.19 -7.21 20.69
C PRO A 347 7.98 -6.34 21.07
N ASN A 348 7.94 -5.08 20.61
CA ASN A 348 6.94 -4.08 21.00
C ASN A 348 5.97 -3.73 19.85
N LEU A 349 5.65 -4.71 19.01
CA LEU A 349 4.58 -4.59 18.01
C LEU A 349 3.23 -4.78 18.72
N HIS A 350 2.78 -3.72 19.40
CA HIS A 350 1.57 -3.74 20.23
C HIS A 350 0.28 -3.60 19.42
N HIS A 351 0.36 -2.95 18.27
CA HIS A 351 -0.74 -2.76 17.35
C HIS A 351 -0.88 -3.97 16.43
N ALA A 352 -2.12 -4.43 16.23
CA ALA A 352 -2.44 -5.41 15.20
C ALA A 352 -1.96 -4.93 13.81
N CYS A 353 -1.39 -5.83 13.01
CA CYS A 353 -0.95 -5.54 11.64
C CYS A 353 -2.13 -5.37 10.69
N ASP A 354 -2.01 -4.50 9.69
CA ASP A 354 -2.99 -4.46 8.61
C ASP A 354 -2.83 -5.67 7.68
N SER A 355 -3.92 -6.14 7.06
CA SER A 355 -3.86 -7.10 5.96
C SER A 355 -5.03 -6.91 5.00
N HIS A 356 -4.75 -6.86 3.69
CA HIS A 356 -5.77 -6.96 2.65
C HIS A 356 -6.14 -8.41 2.33
N TYR A 357 -5.40 -9.40 2.86
CA TYR A 357 -5.59 -10.80 2.50
C TYR A 357 -7.02 -11.34 2.69
N PRO A 358 -7.80 -10.93 3.72
CA PRO A 358 -9.21 -11.33 3.82
C PRO A 358 -10.09 -10.91 2.64
N TRP A 359 -9.72 -9.86 1.90
CA TRP A 359 -10.42 -9.42 0.70
C TRP A 359 -10.14 -10.32 -0.52
N GLN A 360 -9.05 -11.09 -0.49
CA GLN A 360 -8.57 -11.85 -1.65
C GLN A 360 -9.25 -13.21 -1.74
N SER A 361 -9.93 -13.48 -2.85
CA SER A 361 -10.49 -14.80 -3.18
C SER A 361 -9.47 -15.75 -3.81
N GLU A 362 -8.37 -15.22 -4.33
CA GLU A 362 -7.34 -15.94 -5.08
C GLU A 362 -6.00 -15.98 -4.33
N ASP A 363 -5.16 -16.97 -4.63
CA ASP A 363 -3.81 -17.11 -4.07
C ASP A 363 -2.90 -17.88 -5.03
N VAL A 364 -1.60 -17.80 -4.81
CA VAL A 364 -0.56 -18.60 -5.50
C VAL A 364 -0.01 -19.72 -4.62
N LEU A 365 -0.49 -19.85 -3.38
CA LEU A 365 -0.09 -20.95 -2.50
C LEU A 365 -0.94 -22.20 -2.73
N THR A 366 -0.34 -23.36 -2.51
CA THR A 366 -1.02 -24.68 -2.49
C THR A 366 -2.09 -24.73 -1.41
N GLU A 367 -1.75 -24.22 -0.22
CA GLU A 367 -2.65 -24.04 0.91
C GLU A 367 -2.71 -22.56 1.30
N ARG A 368 -3.94 -22.04 1.43
CA ARG A 368 -4.16 -20.65 1.88
C ARG A 368 -3.91 -20.54 3.37
N LEU A 369 -3.30 -19.43 3.78
CA LEU A 369 -3.13 -19.11 5.19
C LEU A 369 -4.47 -18.70 5.79
N THR A 370 -4.75 -19.14 7.02
CA THR A 370 -6.03 -18.89 7.69
C THR A 370 -5.83 -18.12 8.98
N PHE A 371 -6.66 -17.11 9.21
CA PHE A 371 -6.71 -16.40 10.49
C PHE A 371 -7.57 -17.16 11.49
N GLU A 372 -7.09 -17.30 12.72
CA GLU A 372 -7.83 -17.85 13.85
C GLU A 372 -7.84 -16.82 14.98
N GLY A 373 -9.03 -16.37 15.39
CA GLY A 373 -9.15 -15.35 16.44
C GLY A 373 -8.44 -14.03 16.09
N GLY A 374 -8.46 -13.66 14.80
CA GLY A 374 -7.81 -12.47 14.27
C GLY A 374 -6.29 -12.56 14.17
N LYS A 375 -5.72 -13.75 14.36
CA LYS A 375 -4.29 -13.98 14.43
C LYS A 375 -3.84 -14.99 13.40
N LEU A 376 -2.59 -14.88 12.96
CA LEU A 376 -1.93 -15.88 12.13
C LEU A 376 -0.78 -16.50 12.92
N ALA A 377 -0.74 -17.83 12.98
CA ALA A 377 0.33 -18.56 13.63
C ALA A 377 1.66 -18.36 12.87
N VAL A 378 2.76 -18.23 13.61
CA VAL A 378 4.10 -18.09 13.05
C VAL A 378 4.63 -19.49 12.71
N SER A 379 4.92 -19.73 11.43
CA SER A 379 5.39 -21.04 10.98
C SER A 379 6.80 -21.36 11.48
N ASP A 380 6.99 -22.58 12.00
CA ASP A 380 8.29 -23.19 12.33
C ASP A 380 8.92 -23.94 11.14
N ALA A 381 8.21 -24.05 10.02
CA ALA A 381 8.71 -24.75 8.84
C ALA A 381 9.88 -23.98 8.20
N PRO A 382 10.86 -24.66 7.57
CA PRO A 382 11.98 -24.01 6.93
C PRO A 382 11.58 -22.97 5.87
N GLY A 383 12.32 -21.86 5.82
CA GLY A 383 12.01 -20.74 4.92
C GLY A 383 10.77 -19.97 5.38
N LEU A 384 9.96 -19.52 4.42
CA LEU A 384 8.67 -18.87 4.69
C LEU A 384 7.63 -19.85 5.24
N GLY A 385 7.83 -21.16 5.03
CA GLY A 385 6.87 -22.19 5.43
C GLY A 385 5.63 -22.24 4.54
N VAL A 386 5.76 -21.82 3.27
CA VAL A 386 4.69 -21.86 2.26
C VAL A 386 5.20 -22.52 0.98
N GLU A 387 4.29 -23.16 0.25
CA GLU A 387 4.59 -23.84 -1.01
C GLU A 387 3.77 -23.25 -2.16
N LEU A 388 4.47 -22.93 -3.26
CA LEU A 388 3.92 -22.29 -4.45
C LEU A 388 3.15 -23.29 -5.31
N ASP A 389 1.90 -22.97 -5.63
CA ASP A 389 1.06 -23.70 -6.57
C ASP A 389 1.34 -23.20 -7.99
N ARG A 390 1.93 -24.08 -8.81
CA ARG A 390 2.35 -23.76 -10.18
C ARG A 390 1.18 -23.51 -11.11
N ASP A 391 0.08 -24.23 -10.94
CA ASP A 391 -1.10 -24.12 -11.80
C ASP A 391 -1.85 -22.82 -11.49
N ARG A 392 -1.96 -22.45 -10.19
CA ARG A 392 -2.53 -21.16 -9.78
C ARG A 392 -1.67 -19.99 -10.25
N LEU A 393 -0.36 -20.09 -10.09
CA LEU A 393 0.56 -19.07 -10.59
C LEU A 393 0.43 -18.89 -12.11
N GLU A 394 0.40 -19.97 -12.87
CA GLU A 394 0.22 -19.92 -14.32
C GLU A 394 -1.14 -19.32 -14.71
N PHE A 395 -2.21 -19.68 -14.00
CA PHE A 395 -3.54 -19.13 -14.23
C PHE A 395 -3.57 -17.60 -14.05
N LEU A 396 -3.05 -17.09 -12.94
CA LEU A 396 -3.02 -15.65 -12.66
C LEU A 396 -2.02 -14.90 -13.57
N HIS A 397 -0.94 -15.56 -14.00
CA HIS A 397 -0.01 -15.02 -14.99
C HIS A 397 -0.64 -14.95 -16.38
N ARG A 398 -1.43 -15.96 -16.78
CA ARG A 398 -2.14 -15.94 -18.06
C ARG A 398 -3.14 -14.78 -18.11
N ARG A 399 -3.84 -14.50 -17.01
CA ARG A 399 -4.67 -13.29 -16.91
C ARG A 399 -3.87 -12.01 -17.17
N TRP A 400 -2.66 -11.89 -16.64
CA TRP A 400 -1.77 -10.76 -16.92
C TRP A 400 -1.34 -10.70 -18.41
N LEU A 401 -1.06 -11.84 -19.04
CA LEU A 401 -0.68 -11.90 -20.46
C LEU A 401 -1.83 -11.54 -21.40
N ASP A 402 -3.05 -11.95 -21.03
CA ASP A 402 -4.27 -11.71 -21.81
C ASP A 402 -4.80 -10.27 -21.64
N ASP A 403 -4.33 -9.54 -20.63
CA ASP A 403 -4.68 -8.13 -20.40
C ASP A 403 -4.12 -7.20 -21.49
N ASP A 404 -4.95 -6.24 -21.91
CA ASP A 404 -4.65 -5.28 -22.98
C ASP A 404 -3.67 -4.17 -22.57
N GLY A 405 -3.21 -4.17 -21.32
CA GLY A 405 -2.33 -3.16 -20.74
C GLY A 405 -3.02 -2.26 -19.73
N SER A 406 -4.35 -2.24 -19.68
CA SER A 406 -5.13 -1.32 -18.84
C SER A 406 -5.08 -1.62 -17.34
N LEU A 407 -4.65 -2.83 -16.95
CA LEU A 407 -4.54 -3.28 -15.56
C LEU A 407 -3.08 -3.50 -15.12
N ARG A 408 -2.11 -3.07 -15.95
CA ARG A 408 -0.68 -3.30 -15.69
C ARG A 408 -0.04 -2.34 -14.71
N ASP A 409 -0.73 -1.26 -14.39
CA ASP A 409 -0.37 -0.30 -13.35
C ASP A 409 -1.65 0.00 -12.56
N ARG A 410 -1.54 0.12 -11.24
CA ARG A 410 -2.69 0.45 -10.39
C ARG A 410 -3.19 1.86 -10.74
N ASP A 411 -4.45 1.95 -11.16
CA ASP A 411 -5.14 3.21 -11.48
C ASP A 411 -6.57 3.20 -10.93
N ASP A 412 -6.71 3.57 -9.66
CA ASP A 412 -8.00 3.65 -8.97
C ASP A 412 -8.93 4.72 -9.60
N ALA A 413 -8.34 5.74 -10.25
CA ALA A 413 -9.08 6.78 -10.96
C ALA A 413 -9.67 6.27 -12.29
N ALA A 414 -8.97 5.38 -13.00
CA ALA A 414 -9.51 4.71 -14.18
C ALA A 414 -10.74 3.89 -13.82
N ALA A 415 -10.72 3.13 -12.71
CA ALA A 415 -11.87 2.37 -12.27
C ALA A 415 -13.07 3.26 -11.93
N MET A 416 -12.84 4.42 -11.28
CA MET A 416 -13.89 5.41 -11.08
C MET A 416 -14.48 5.92 -12.39
N ARG A 417 -13.62 6.18 -13.39
CA ARG A 417 -14.03 6.68 -14.71
C ARG A 417 -14.86 5.69 -15.54
N VAL A 418 -14.83 4.40 -15.21
CA VAL A 418 -15.76 3.43 -15.78
C VAL A 418 -17.19 3.71 -15.31
N ALA A 419 -17.39 4.04 -14.04
CA ALA A 419 -18.69 4.36 -13.48
C ALA A 419 -19.13 5.82 -13.77
N ASP A 420 -18.19 6.76 -13.76
CA ASP A 420 -18.40 8.18 -14.02
C ASP A 420 -17.28 8.74 -14.92
N PRO A 421 -17.47 8.80 -16.24
CA PRO A 421 -16.43 9.25 -17.18
C PRO A 421 -15.88 10.66 -16.92
N GLY A 422 -16.61 11.51 -16.18
CA GLY A 422 -16.18 12.85 -15.81
C GLY A 422 -15.39 12.91 -14.51
N TRP A 423 -15.18 11.77 -13.84
CA TRP A 423 -14.53 11.72 -12.55
C TRP A 423 -13.05 12.11 -12.63
N VAL A 424 -12.62 12.93 -11.68
CA VAL A 424 -11.23 13.37 -11.51
C VAL A 424 -10.79 13.13 -10.08
N THR A 425 -9.53 12.73 -9.91
CA THR A 425 -8.92 12.54 -8.60
C THR A 425 -9.03 13.83 -7.79
N PRO A 426 -9.64 13.80 -6.59
CA PRO A 426 -9.75 14.99 -5.75
C PRO A 426 -8.37 15.51 -5.34
N ALA A 427 -8.22 16.82 -5.33
CA ALA A 427 -7.06 17.45 -4.69
C ALA A 427 -7.08 17.17 -3.18
N VAL A 428 -5.91 16.93 -2.61
CA VAL A 428 -5.72 16.77 -1.16
C VAL A 428 -5.06 18.03 -0.58
N PRO A 429 -5.55 18.57 0.56
CA PRO A 429 -6.72 18.10 1.30
C PRO A 429 -8.04 18.44 0.58
N ARG A 430 -9.01 17.53 0.72
CA ARG A 430 -10.35 17.62 0.13
C ARG A 430 -11.34 18.36 1.03
N TRP A 431 -11.16 18.30 2.35
CA TRP A 431 -12.05 18.93 3.33
C TRP A 431 -11.32 19.90 4.28
N TYR A 432 -11.75 21.17 4.28
CA TYR A 432 -11.07 22.27 4.98
C TYR A 432 -11.70 22.70 6.32
N GLY A 433 -12.88 22.16 6.67
CA GLY A 433 -13.69 22.60 7.80
C GLY A 433 -14.40 23.93 7.50
N ALA A 434 -15.64 24.12 7.98
CA ALA A 434 -16.40 25.33 7.69
C ALA A 434 -15.67 26.59 8.19
N ALA A 435 -15.15 27.40 7.27
CA ALA A 435 -14.84 28.80 7.53
C ALA A 435 -16.15 29.59 7.42
N GLY A 436 -16.36 30.58 8.30
CA GLY A 436 -17.49 31.50 8.24
C GLY A 436 -17.46 32.45 7.03
N CYS A 437 -17.21 31.94 5.83
CA CYS A 437 -17.33 32.65 4.57
C CYS A 437 -18.04 31.72 3.58
N GLY A 438 -19.25 32.09 3.20
CA GLY A 438 -20.20 31.26 2.44
C GLY A 438 -19.78 30.96 1.00
N LEU A 439 -18.79 30.09 0.83
CA LEU A 439 -18.65 29.27 -0.37
C LEU A 439 -19.12 27.88 0.02
N ARG A 440 -20.33 27.52 -0.44
CA ARG A 440 -20.79 26.14 -0.40
C ARG A 440 -19.71 25.31 -1.09
N ALA A 441 -19.12 24.37 -0.37
CA ALA A 441 -18.55 23.21 -1.02
C ALA A 441 -19.71 22.62 -1.83
N GLU A 442 -19.67 22.72 -3.15
CA GLU A 442 -20.56 21.93 -3.98
C GLU A 442 -20.20 20.48 -3.67
N GLY A 443 -21.01 19.83 -2.85
CA GLY A 443 -21.01 18.39 -2.74
C GLY A 443 -21.32 17.87 -4.13
N LEU A 444 -20.27 17.45 -4.84
CA LEU A 444 -20.42 16.69 -6.06
C LEU A 444 -21.28 15.47 -5.74
N PRO A 445 -22.31 15.17 -6.56
CA PRO A 445 -23.14 14.01 -6.31
C PRO A 445 -22.26 12.78 -6.44
N VAL A 446 -21.90 12.15 -5.31
CA VAL A 446 -21.67 10.71 -5.32
C VAL A 446 -22.96 10.15 -5.90
N ALA A 447 -22.88 9.55 -7.08
CA ALA A 447 -24.06 9.09 -7.81
C ALA A 447 -24.88 8.15 -6.90
N ARG A 448 -25.88 8.71 -6.22
CA ARG A 448 -27.06 7.98 -5.75
C ARG A 448 -27.89 7.67 -7.00
N GLY A 449 -27.28 6.97 -7.95
CA GLY A 449 -27.99 6.32 -9.05
C GLY A 449 -28.83 5.22 -8.45
N ARG A 450 -30.11 5.18 -8.83
CA ARG A 450 -31.09 4.19 -8.37
C ARG A 450 -30.51 2.77 -8.48
N TRP A 451 -30.09 2.22 -7.36
CA TRP A 451 -29.84 0.78 -7.25
C TRP A 451 -31.20 0.09 -7.30
N PHE A 452 -31.49 -0.56 -8.43
CA PHE A 452 -32.63 -1.47 -8.52
C PHE A 452 -32.37 -2.63 -7.54
N LEU A 453 -33.04 -2.59 -6.39
CA LEU A 453 -33.31 -3.79 -5.61
C LEU A 453 -34.08 -4.74 -6.53
N GLY A 454 -33.39 -5.74 -7.08
CA GLY A 454 -34.03 -6.86 -7.73
C GLY A 454 -34.84 -7.61 -6.68
N ALA A 455 -36.14 -7.30 -6.61
CA ALA A 455 -37.09 -8.08 -5.84
C ALA A 455 -37.19 -9.47 -6.48
N VAL A 456 -36.73 -10.48 -5.76
CA VAL A 456 -37.10 -11.87 -6.00
C VAL A 456 -38.50 -12.05 -5.42
N ASP A 457 -39.47 -12.37 -6.27
CA ASP A 457 -40.73 -13.00 -5.83
C ASP A 457 -41.08 -14.13 -6.79
N PRO A 458 -41.49 -15.32 -6.31
CA PRO A 458 -41.60 -16.54 -7.10
C PRO A 458 -43.02 -16.73 -7.65
N GLY A 459 -43.13 -17.28 -8.86
CA GLY A 459 -44.33 -18.04 -9.25
C GLY A 459 -45.00 -17.69 -10.59
N ALA A 460 -44.90 -18.66 -11.50
CA ALA A 460 -45.97 -19.17 -12.39
C ALA A 460 -46.57 -18.31 -13.52
N GLY A 461 -46.32 -18.73 -14.78
CA GLY A 461 -47.39 -19.23 -15.65
C GLY A 461 -47.80 -18.43 -16.91
N GLY A 462 -47.30 -18.87 -18.08
CA GLY A 462 -48.08 -19.02 -19.33
C GLY A 462 -48.40 -17.79 -20.23
N PRO A 463 -48.71 -17.99 -21.53
CA PRO A 463 -48.28 -17.05 -22.60
C PRO A 463 -49.38 -16.48 -23.56
N VAL A 464 -48.90 -15.66 -24.53
CA VAL A 464 -49.44 -15.33 -25.91
C VAL A 464 -50.46 -14.13 -26.03
N PRO A 465 -50.66 -13.43 -27.19
CA PRO A 465 -49.76 -12.59 -28.02
C PRO A 465 -50.34 -11.21 -28.50
N GLY A 466 -49.53 -10.41 -29.22
CA GLY A 466 -49.94 -9.76 -30.48
C GLY A 466 -50.17 -8.23 -30.52
N GLY A 467 -49.60 -7.55 -31.53
CA GLY A 467 -50.08 -6.23 -32.01
C GLY A 467 -49.03 -5.28 -32.60
N GLN A 468 -48.84 -5.31 -33.92
CA GLN A 468 -48.18 -4.26 -34.71
C GLN A 468 -49.02 -2.97 -34.77
N ARG A 469 -48.37 -1.80 -34.89
CA ARG A 469 -48.82 -0.63 -35.68
C ARG A 469 -47.72 0.46 -35.76
N THR A 470 -47.31 0.79 -36.99
CA THR A 470 -46.72 2.07 -37.46
C THR A 470 -47.86 3.02 -37.88
N PRO A 471 -47.71 4.38 -38.02
CA PRO A 471 -46.75 5.08 -38.89
C PRO A 471 -46.21 6.50 -38.48
N CYS A 472 -45.23 6.98 -39.26
CA CYS A 472 -44.51 8.29 -39.35
C CYS A 472 -45.37 9.55 -39.69
N PRO A 473 -44.81 10.77 -39.99
CA PRO A 473 -43.63 11.53 -39.48
C PRO A 473 -43.89 13.05 -39.21
N GLY A 474 -42.90 13.75 -38.60
CA GLY A 474 -42.48 15.11 -39.01
C GLY A 474 -42.47 16.25 -37.96
N ALA A 475 -41.31 16.88 -37.73
CA ALA A 475 -41.10 18.34 -37.61
C ALA A 475 -39.61 18.67 -37.34
N ARG A 476 -39.19 19.88 -37.71
CA ARG A 476 -37.82 20.32 -38.06
C ARG A 476 -37.13 21.17 -36.98
N GLY A 477 -35.79 21.03 -36.87
CA GLY A 477 -34.76 22.06 -36.61
C GLY A 477 -34.72 22.80 -35.25
N PRO A 478 -33.63 23.55 -34.91
CA PRO A 478 -32.54 24.04 -35.76
C PRO A 478 -31.09 23.67 -35.31
N THR A 479 -30.17 23.94 -36.23
CA THR A 479 -28.70 23.79 -36.20
C THR A 479 -27.97 24.99 -35.56
N GLU A 480 -26.85 24.75 -34.87
CA GLU A 480 -25.87 25.76 -34.42
C GLU A 480 -24.51 25.65 -35.16
N PRO A 481 -23.69 26.73 -35.22
CA PRO A 481 -22.70 26.94 -36.27
C PRO A 481 -21.26 26.50 -35.91
N ALA A 482 -20.51 26.16 -36.97
CA ALA A 482 -19.09 25.82 -36.97
C ALA A 482 -18.17 27.04 -36.75
N ALA A 483 -17.09 26.81 -36.00
CA ALA A 483 -16.02 27.78 -35.72
C ALA A 483 -15.02 27.93 -36.90
N ARG A 484 -14.53 29.15 -37.10
CA ARG A 484 -13.55 29.55 -38.14
C ARG A 484 -12.09 29.27 -37.73
N PRO A 485 -11.17 29.10 -38.70
CA PRO A 485 -9.75 28.84 -38.44
C PRO A 485 -8.95 30.14 -38.19
N ARG A 486 -7.85 30.05 -37.42
CA ARG A 486 -6.85 31.12 -37.23
C ARG A 486 -5.70 31.02 -38.25
N PRO A 487 -5.08 32.14 -38.67
CA PRO A 487 -4.02 32.18 -39.69
C PRO A 487 -2.60 31.97 -39.10
N PRO A 488 -1.57 31.69 -39.94
CA PRO A 488 -0.20 31.44 -39.50
C PRO A 488 0.64 32.73 -39.39
N GLY A 489 1.62 32.72 -38.48
CA GLY A 489 2.65 33.76 -38.33
C GLY A 489 4.07 33.16 -38.38
N PRO A 490 5.11 33.96 -38.68
CA PRO A 490 6.22 33.55 -39.55
C PRO A 490 7.50 33.09 -38.84
N ALA A 491 8.38 32.47 -39.63
CA ALA A 491 9.72 31.99 -39.31
C ALA A 491 10.81 33.07 -39.33
N GLY A 492 11.92 32.79 -38.64
CA GLY A 492 13.22 33.49 -38.69
C GLY A 492 13.79 33.71 -37.28
N ALA A 493 15.05 33.52 -36.93
CA ALA A 493 16.24 33.06 -37.62
C ALA A 493 17.29 32.60 -36.57
N SER A 494 18.34 31.98 -37.06
CA SER A 494 19.52 31.32 -36.47
C SER A 494 20.45 32.14 -35.54
N ALA A 495 21.00 31.47 -34.51
CA ALA A 495 22.41 31.31 -34.02
C ALA A 495 23.42 32.50 -34.10
N PRO A 496 24.49 32.61 -33.25
CA PRO A 496 25.31 31.50 -32.73
C PRO A 496 25.93 31.64 -31.30
N SER A 497 26.69 30.59 -30.97
CA SER A 497 27.50 30.28 -29.80
C SER A 497 28.77 31.15 -29.59
N ALA A 498 29.33 31.05 -28.36
CA ALA A 498 30.75 30.77 -28.02
C ALA A 498 31.22 31.53 -26.73
N PRO A 499 32.44 31.31 -26.20
CA PRO A 499 32.65 30.66 -24.89
C PRO A 499 33.45 31.54 -23.91
N ARG A 500 33.68 31.10 -22.67
CA ARG A 500 34.82 31.57 -21.85
C ARG A 500 35.42 30.44 -21.02
N ASP A 501 36.57 29.99 -21.49
CA ASP A 501 37.66 29.42 -20.68
C ASP A 501 38.29 30.49 -19.78
N GLY A 502 38.95 30.06 -18.70
CA GLY A 502 40.16 30.74 -18.23
C GLY A 502 40.34 30.92 -16.72
N THR A 503 40.87 29.88 -16.06
CA THR A 503 42.03 29.90 -15.13
C THR A 503 42.11 30.88 -13.95
N GLY A 504 42.46 30.37 -12.76
CA GLY A 504 43.23 31.15 -11.78
C GLY A 504 43.14 30.73 -10.30
N VAL A 505 44.19 30.08 -9.82
CA VAL A 505 44.45 29.48 -8.49
C VAL A 505 44.48 30.46 -7.29
N THR A 506 44.44 29.87 -6.08
CA THR A 506 44.82 30.35 -4.71
C THR A 506 43.62 30.75 -3.84
N GLY A 507 43.41 30.30 -2.60
CA GLY A 507 44.10 29.40 -1.67
C GLY A 507 43.73 29.85 -0.26
N ALA A 508 43.13 28.99 0.58
CA ALA A 508 43.17 29.01 2.05
C ALA A 508 42.15 28.05 2.67
N ALA A 509 42.64 27.05 3.43
CA ALA A 509 41.86 26.31 4.42
C ALA A 509 41.58 27.19 5.65
N PRO A 510 40.64 26.82 6.54
CA PRO A 510 41.10 26.04 7.70
C PRO A 510 40.10 25.02 8.30
N ARG A 511 40.73 24.00 8.91
CA ARG A 511 40.41 23.32 10.19
C ARG A 511 39.19 22.41 10.25
N GLY A 512 39.49 21.12 10.15
CA GLY A 512 38.65 20.02 10.64
C GLY A 512 38.58 19.98 12.17
N VAL A 513 37.43 19.51 12.65
CA VAL A 513 37.16 19.17 14.05
C VAL A 513 37.16 17.66 14.14
N TRP A 514 38.17 17.10 14.80
CA TRP A 514 38.20 15.70 15.22
C TRP A 514 37.63 15.61 16.63
N CYS A 515 36.45 14.99 16.77
CA CYS A 515 35.93 14.56 18.08
C CYS A 515 36.80 13.42 18.61
N THR A 516 37.40 13.64 19.79
CA THR A 516 38.17 12.64 20.53
C THR A 516 37.22 11.82 21.40
N LEU A 517 37.11 10.51 21.14
CA LEU A 517 36.43 9.54 22.01
C LEU A 517 37.31 9.27 23.25
N ALA A 518 36.78 9.60 24.43
CA ALA A 518 37.39 9.28 25.71
C ALA A 518 37.19 7.80 26.04
N TRP A 519 38.31 7.08 26.21
CA TRP A 519 38.35 5.73 26.75
C TRP A 519 38.13 5.74 28.27
N ILE A 520 37.17 4.95 28.74
CA ILE A 520 36.96 4.64 30.16
C ILE A 520 38.14 3.76 30.63
N ARG A 521 38.92 4.25 31.59
CA ARG A 521 39.92 3.47 32.33
C ARG A 521 39.23 2.66 33.42
N THR A 522 39.39 1.35 33.37
CA THR A 522 39.18 0.43 34.49
C THR A 522 40.42 0.43 35.39
N THR A 523 40.22 0.59 36.70
CA THR A 523 41.23 0.38 37.74
C THR A 523 41.12 -1.04 38.31
N PRO A 524 42.22 -1.78 38.52
CA PRO A 524 42.22 -3.02 39.28
C PRO A 524 42.82 -2.85 40.69
N GLY A 525 42.37 -3.71 41.61
CA GLY A 525 43.03 -4.00 42.89
C GLY A 525 42.13 -3.72 44.10
N SER A 526 42.14 -4.51 45.16
CA SER A 526 42.75 -5.81 45.48
C SER A 526 42.23 -6.15 46.88
N ALA A 527 41.89 -7.42 47.12
CA ALA A 527 41.59 -7.96 48.46
C ALA A 527 42.82 -7.84 49.40
N PRO A 528 42.66 -7.96 50.73
CA PRO A 528 42.27 -9.23 51.37
C PRO A 528 40.86 -9.26 51.97
#